data_AF-A0A1F5X8C6-F1
#
_entry.id   AF-A0A1F5X8C6-F1
#
_cell.length_a   1.000
_cell.length_b   1.000
_cell.length_c   1.000
_cell.angle_alpha   90.00
_cell.angle_beta   90.00
_cell.angle_gamma   90.00
#
_symmetry.space_group_name_H-M   'P 1'
#
loop_
_entity.id
_entity.type
_entity.pdbx_description
1 polymer ?
#
loop_
_entity_poly.entity_id
_entity_poly.type
_entity_poly.pdbx_seq_one_letter_code
_entity_poly.pdbx_strand_id
1 'polypeptide(L)'
;MIGSREEAIKVAKSAAENAVAQLDGGIPKAVIIFNCIARNKLFGDRSGEEIDAIQEAIGEDVPLIGFYTYGEQAPLGGEVRNIEKCNPAFHNETVVIVVLAES
;
A
#
# COMPACT_ATOMS: atom_id res chain seq x y z
N MET A 1 -5.85 -15.75 -3.05
CA MET A 1 -6.65 -14.83 -2.22
C MET A 1 -7.89 -15.56 -1.68
N ILE A 2 -7.98 -15.81 -0.37
CA ILE A 2 -9.22 -16.24 0.30
C ILE A 2 -9.68 -15.05 1.13
N GLY A 3 -10.29 -14.04 0.49
CA GLY A 3 -10.75 -12.82 1.14
C GLY A 3 -11.74 -12.09 0.25
N SER A 4 -12.76 -11.47 0.83
CA SER A 4 -13.70 -10.65 0.07
C SER A 4 -13.01 -9.37 -0.42
N ARG A 5 -13.65 -8.68 -1.37
CA ARG A 5 -13.19 -7.36 -1.85
C ARG A 5 -13.08 -6.37 -0.69
N GLU A 6 -14.04 -6.41 0.22
CA GLU A 6 -14.11 -5.53 1.39
C GLU A 6 -12.90 -5.75 2.32
N GLU A 7 -12.51 -7.01 2.56
CA GLU A 7 -11.30 -7.32 3.34
C GLU A 7 -10.03 -6.85 2.61
N ALA A 8 -9.99 -6.97 1.28
CA ALA A 8 -8.83 -6.51 0.51
C ALA A 8 -8.66 -4.97 0.56
N ILE A 9 -9.76 -4.21 0.55
CA ILE A 9 -9.77 -2.74 0.74
C ILE A 9 -9.31 -2.39 2.15
N LYS A 10 -9.86 -3.07 3.17
CA LYS A 10 -9.50 -2.84 4.57
C LYS A 10 -8.00 -3.07 4.82
N VAL A 11 -7.44 -4.15 4.26
CA VAL A 11 -6.00 -4.44 4.37
C VAL A 11 -5.16 -3.39 3.65
N ALA A 12 -5.59 -2.90 2.48
CA ALA A 12 -4.89 -1.82 1.77
C ALA A 12 -4.87 -0.51 2.59
N LYS A 13 -6.00 -0.15 3.20
CA LYS A 13 -6.11 1.00 4.10
C LYS A 13 -5.17 0.85 5.31
N SER A 14 -5.17 -0.30 5.97
CA SER A 14 -4.27 -0.55 7.10
C SER A 14 -2.79 -0.54 6.71
N ALA A 15 -2.44 -0.99 5.50
CA ALA A 15 -1.07 -0.89 5.00
C ALA A 15 -0.65 0.58 4.80
N ALA A 16 -1.56 1.43 4.32
CA ALA A 16 -1.33 2.86 4.17
C ALA A 16 -1.17 3.57 5.52
N GLU A 17 -2.05 3.28 6.49
CA GLU A 17 -1.95 3.77 7.87
C GLU A 17 -0.61 3.39 8.51
N ASN A 18 -0.16 2.14 8.32
CA ASN A 18 1.14 1.68 8.80
C ASN A 18 2.29 2.45 8.14
N ALA A 19 2.23 2.70 6.83
CA ALA A 19 3.27 3.44 6.12
C ALA A 19 3.36 4.90 6.60
N VAL A 20 2.23 5.55 6.91
CA VAL A 20 2.21 6.89 7.53
C VAL A 20 2.79 6.85 8.94
N ALA A 21 2.41 5.86 9.76
CA ALA A 21 2.94 5.72 11.11
C ALA A 21 4.47 5.57 11.13
N GLN A 22 5.05 4.95 10.10
CA GLN A 22 6.51 4.79 9.95
C GLN A 22 7.27 6.08 9.65
N LEU A 23 6.58 7.19 9.37
CA LEU A 23 7.20 8.50 9.19
C LEU A 23 7.61 9.15 10.53
N ASP A 24 7.26 8.56 11.68
CA ASP A 24 7.58 9.10 13.03
C ASP A 24 7.20 10.58 13.20
N GLY A 25 6.02 10.97 12.70
CA GLY A 25 5.52 12.34 12.74
C GLY A 25 5.91 13.22 11.54
N GLY A 26 6.68 12.69 10.59
CA GLY A 26 6.90 13.32 9.29
C GLY A 26 5.59 13.51 8.53
N ILE A 27 5.44 14.65 7.87
CA ILE A 27 4.23 14.98 7.09
C ILE A 27 4.35 14.32 5.72
N PRO A 28 3.39 13.45 5.31
CA PRO A 28 3.36 12.88 3.96
C PRO A 28 3.38 13.96 2.87
N LYS A 29 4.17 13.74 1.82
CA LYS A 29 4.34 14.66 0.68
C LYS A 29 4.09 14.01 -0.67
N ALA A 30 4.26 12.70 -0.77
CA ALA A 30 3.94 11.94 -1.97
C ALA A 30 3.78 10.45 -1.67
N VAL A 31 3.04 9.76 -2.51
CA VAL A 31 2.80 8.31 -2.43
C VAL A 31 3.14 7.64 -3.75
N ILE A 32 3.82 6.50 -3.69
CA ILE A 32 4.04 5.61 -4.83
C ILE A 32 3.39 4.26 -4.52
N ILE A 33 2.48 3.83 -5.38
CA ILE A 33 1.77 2.55 -5.26
C ILE A 33 2.23 1.57 -6.34
N PHE A 34 2.64 0.39 -5.90
CA PHE A 34 2.85 -0.78 -6.75
C PHE A 34 1.72 -1.77 -6.46
N ASN A 35 0.76 -1.88 -7.38
CA ASN A 35 -0.45 -2.66 -7.15
C ASN A 35 -0.43 -3.91 -8.04
N CYS A 36 -0.54 -5.11 -7.47
CA CYS A 36 -0.56 -6.32 -8.29
C CYS A 36 -1.77 -6.31 -9.24
N ILE A 37 -1.54 -6.64 -10.52
CA ILE A 37 -2.60 -6.76 -11.53
C ILE A 37 -3.68 -7.78 -11.14
N ALA A 38 -3.35 -8.76 -10.27
CA ALA A 38 -4.34 -9.68 -9.73
C ALA A 38 -5.42 -8.97 -8.90
N ARG A 39 -5.08 -7.85 -8.24
CA ARG A 39 -6.03 -7.02 -7.48
C ARG A 39 -6.92 -6.22 -8.43
N ASN A 40 -6.39 -5.69 -9.53
CA ASN A 40 -7.24 -5.10 -10.58
C ASN A 40 -8.28 -6.11 -11.09
N LYS A 41 -7.89 -7.36 -11.32
CA LYS A 41 -8.82 -8.43 -11.73
C LYS A 41 -9.85 -8.78 -10.65
N LEU A 42 -9.46 -8.72 -9.37
CA LEU A 42 -10.37 -8.94 -8.24
C LEU A 42 -11.45 -7.86 -8.17
N PHE A 43 -11.05 -6.60 -8.26
CA PHE A 43 -11.92 -5.44 -8.07
C PHE A 43 -12.68 -5.06 -9.34
N GLY A 44 -12.12 -5.30 -10.52
CA GLY A 44 -12.72 -4.93 -11.80
C GLY A 44 -12.96 -3.42 -11.90
N ASP A 45 -14.20 -3.04 -12.12
CA ASP A 45 -14.68 -1.66 -12.17
C ASP A 45 -14.58 -0.91 -10.82
N ARG A 46 -14.46 -1.65 -9.71
CA ARG A 46 -14.34 -1.10 -8.35
C ARG A 46 -12.90 -0.89 -7.89
N SER A 47 -11.92 -0.94 -8.80
CA SER A 47 -10.50 -0.76 -8.43
C SER A 47 -10.21 0.62 -7.80
N GLY A 48 -11.06 1.62 -8.08
CA GLY A 48 -10.99 2.94 -7.46
C GLY A 48 -11.16 2.91 -5.95
N GLU A 49 -12.01 2.03 -5.41
CA GLU A 49 -12.31 1.99 -3.97
C GLU A 49 -11.11 1.62 -3.11
N GLU A 50 -10.22 0.78 -3.64
CA GLU A 50 -8.94 0.48 -3.00
C GLU A 50 -8.04 1.72 -2.94
N ILE A 51 -7.96 2.46 -4.04
CA ILE A 51 -7.13 3.66 -4.14
C ILE A 51 -7.68 4.77 -3.24
N ASP A 52 -9.00 4.95 -3.22
CA ASP A 52 -9.69 5.92 -2.36
C ASP A 52 -9.42 5.61 -0.87
N ALA A 53 -9.51 4.34 -0.47
CA ALA A 53 -9.22 3.94 0.91
C ALA A 53 -7.74 4.16 1.30
N ILE A 54 -6.81 3.98 0.36
CA ILE A 54 -5.39 4.31 0.57
C ILE A 54 -5.21 5.82 0.68
N GLN A 55 -5.84 6.62 -0.19
CA GLN A 55 -5.76 8.07 -0.18
C GLN A 55 -6.32 8.65 1.13
N GLU A 56 -7.47 8.15 1.60
CA GLU A 56 -8.11 8.57 2.85
C GLU A 56 -7.16 8.36 4.05
N ALA A 57 -6.45 7.22 4.09
CA ALA A 57 -5.51 6.91 5.16
C ALA A 57 -4.25 7.78 5.15
N ILE A 58 -3.83 8.26 3.98
CA ILE A 58 -2.59 9.05 3.84
C ILE A 58 -2.87 10.55 3.96
N GLY A 59 -4.02 11.00 3.46
CA GLY A 59 -4.47 12.39 3.41
C GLY A 59 -4.85 12.80 2.00
N GLU A 60 -6.05 13.36 1.83
CA GLU A 60 -6.66 13.71 0.53
C GLU A 60 -5.79 14.60 -0.37
N ASP A 61 -4.99 15.49 0.22
CA ASP A 61 -4.16 16.45 -0.52
C ASP A 61 -2.77 15.89 -0.90
N VAL A 62 -2.44 14.66 -0.49
CA VAL A 62 -1.13 14.07 -0.74
C VAL A 62 -1.11 13.47 -2.15
N PRO A 63 -0.23 13.94 -3.06
CA PRO A 63 -0.21 13.43 -4.43
C PRO A 63 0.16 11.94 -4.46
N LEU A 64 -0.69 11.16 -5.14
CA LEU A 64 -0.57 9.73 -5.29
C LEU A 64 -0.30 9.37 -6.74
N ILE A 65 0.76 8.59 -6.97
CA ILE A 65 1.05 7.96 -8.26
C ILE A 65 1.16 6.45 -8.08
N GLY A 66 0.95 5.71 -9.15
CA GLY A 66 1.10 4.26 -9.10
C GLY A 66 0.85 3.59 -10.43
N PHE A 67 1.09 2.28 -10.47
CA PHE A 67 0.85 1.45 -11.63
C PHE A 67 0.61 0.00 -11.23
N TYR A 68 0.08 -0.78 -12.17
CA TYR A 68 -0.10 -2.21 -11.96
C TYR A 68 1.16 -3.01 -12.26
N THR A 69 1.46 -3.96 -11.40
CA THR A 69 2.65 -4.83 -11.43
C THR A 69 2.26 -6.31 -11.55
N TYR A 70 3.20 -7.17 -11.96
CA TYR A 70 3.00 -8.63 -12.00
C TYR A 70 3.56 -9.33 -10.75
N GLY A 71 3.70 -8.58 -9.66
CA GLY A 71 4.32 -9.00 -8.41
C GLY A 71 5.20 -7.88 -7.84
N GLU A 72 5.36 -7.89 -6.53
CA GLU A 72 6.01 -6.83 -5.78
C GLU A 72 7.11 -7.40 -4.87
N GLN A 73 8.20 -6.66 -4.69
CA GLN A 73 9.25 -6.99 -3.73
C GLN A 73 9.24 -5.99 -2.60
N ALA A 74 8.86 -6.43 -1.40
CA ALA A 74 8.82 -5.58 -0.21
C ALA A 74 8.86 -6.42 1.07
N PRO A 75 9.23 -5.83 2.22
CA PRO A 75 9.09 -6.48 3.52
C PRO A 75 7.63 -6.80 3.81
N LEU A 76 7.33 -8.07 4.12
CA LEU A 76 5.98 -8.45 4.51
C LEU A 76 5.57 -7.71 5.80
N GLY A 77 4.39 -7.08 5.78
CA GLY A 77 3.92 -6.26 6.91
C GLY A 77 4.61 -4.89 7.03
N GLY A 78 5.49 -4.54 6.09
CA GLY A 78 6.08 -3.20 6.00
C GLY A 78 7.22 -2.89 6.97
N GLU A 79 7.74 -3.85 7.74
CA GLU A 79 8.88 -3.60 8.64
C GLU A 79 10.15 -3.25 7.85
N VAL A 80 10.65 -2.01 8.02
CA VAL A 80 11.82 -1.47 7.31
C VAL A 80 12.95 -1.01 8.23
N ARG A 81 12.73 -0.99 9.56
CA ARG A 81 13.67 -0.44 10.54
C ARG A 81 14.45 -1.51 11.28
N ASN A 82 13.80 -2.62 11.64
CA ASN A 82 14.44 -3.76 12.29
C ASN A 82 14.84 -4.83 11.25
N ILE A 83 16.13 -4.92 10.95
CA ILE A 83 16.66 -5.86 9.94
C ILE A 83 16.43 -7.33 10.27
N GLU A 84 16.32 -7.70 11.56
CA GLU A 84 16.05 -9.09 11.98
C GLU A 84 14.59 -9.49 11.74
N LYS A 85 13.70 -8.49 11.64
CA LYS A 85 12.26 -8.67 11.37
C LYS A 85 11.86 -8.28 9.94
N CYS A 86 12.72 -7.55 9.25
CA CYS A 86 12.54 -7.17 7.85
C CYS A 86 12.66 -8.44 6.99
N ASN A 87 11.54 -8.86 6.40
CA ASN A 87 11.48 -10.03 5.53
C ASN A 87 11.15 -9.59 4.10
N PRO A 88 12.14 -9.07 3.34
CA PRO A 88 11.93 -8.71 1.95
C PRO A 88 11.78 -9.99 1.13
N ALA A 89 10.61 -10.14 0.53
CA ALA A 89 10.31 -11.26 -0.34
C ALA A 89 9.52 -10.79 -1.56
N PHE A 90 9.45 -11.66 -2.55
CA PHE A 90 8.55 -11.49 -3.69
C PHE A 90 7.13 -11.92 -3.29
N HIS A 91 6.16 -11.07 -3.57
CA HIS A 91 4.75 -11.27 -3.29
C HIS A 91 3.92 -11.11 -4.55
N ASN A 92 2.80 -11.83 -4.60
CA ASN A 92 1.76 -11.68 -5.61
C ASN A 92 0.44 -11.38 -4.90
N GLU A 93 -0.53 -10.84 -5.64
CA GLU A 93 -1.86 -10.49 -5.12
C GLU A 93 -1.82 -9.41 -4.01
N THR A 94 -0.73 -8.66 -3.95
CA THR A 94 -0.42 -7.66 -2.93
C THR A 94 -0.44 -6.23 -3.46
N VAL A 95 -0.37 -5.27 -2.54
CA VAL A 95 -0.13 -3.85 -2.82
C VAL A 95 1.04 -3.39 -1.94
N VAL A 96 1.97 -2.66 -2.53
CA VAL A 96 3.08 -2.02 -1.81
C VAL A 96 2.91 -0.52 -1.91
N ILE A 97 2.96 0.15 -0.75
CA ILE A 97 2.73 1.58 -0.61
C ILE A 97 4.00 2.19 -0.03
N VAL A 98 4.56 3.17 -0.75
CA VAL A 98 5.69 3.97 -0.28
C VAL A 98 5.19 5.38 -0.01
N VAL A 99 5.34 5.85 1.22
CA VAL A 99 5.01 7.22 1.60
C VAL A 99 6.30 7.99 1.82
N LEU A 100 6.43 9.13 1.15
CA LEU A 100 7.56 10.03 1.26
C LEU A 100 7.18 11.23 2.12
N ALA A 101 8.09 11.68 2.99
CA ALA A 101 7.90 12.84 3.85
C ALA A 101 9.14 13.75 3.82
N GLU A 102 8.93 15.03 4.16
CA GLU A 102 10.03 15.97 4.43
C GLU A 102 10.59 15.75 5.84
N SER A 103 11.90 15.99 5.98
CA SER A 103 12.64 15.89 7.24
C SER A 103 12.61 17.19 8.05
#